data_AF-A0A9W2YR38-F1
#
_entry.id   AF-A0A9W2YR38-F1
#
_cell.length_a   1.000
_cell.length_b   1.000
_cell.length_c   1.000
_cell.angle_alpha   90.00
_cell.angle_beta   90.00
_cell.angle_gamma   90.00
#
_symmetry.space_group_name_H-M   'P 1'
#
loop_
_entity.id
_entity.type
_entity.pdbx_description
1 polymer ?
#
loop_
_entity_poly.entity_id
_entity_poly.type
_entity_poly.pdbx_seq_one_letter_code
_entity_poly.pdbx_strand_id
1 'polypeptide(L)'
;MKAVIVVLALVTLVSVHCQDDNPVSEPRPSCEHKGVVYASGEPVPYDSCNHCTCGGPYIYCTLMLCPEDYGMCFVEDQWYNNGTVVPSGDSCNTCVCENNEVTCTLMACDDQVIEEPTE
;
A
#
# COMPACT_ATOMS: atom_id res chain seq x y z
N MET A 1 43.04 -9.27 77.59
CA MET A 1 42.05 -8.17 77.60
C MET A 1 42.62 -6.97 76.87
N LYS A 2 42.13 -6.69 75.65
CA LYS A 2 41.94 -5.37 75.00
C LYS A 2 41.57 -5.63 73.54
N ALA A 3 40.35 -5.28 73.18
CA ALA A 3 39.69 -5.60 71.92
C ALA A 3 40.27 -4.82 70.73
N VAL A 4 40.38 -5.48 69.58
CA VAL A 4 40.70 -4.88 68.28
C VAL A 4 39.37 -4.63 67.57
N ILE A 5 38.95 -3.37 67.47
CA ILE A 5 37.81 -2.95 66.66
C ILE A 5 38.36 -2.49 65.32
N VAL A 6 38.21 -3.33 64.30
CA VAL A 6 38.50 -3.01 62.90
C VAL A 6 37.38 -2.09 62.39
N VAL A 7 37.62 -0.79 62.33
CA VAL A 7 36.68 0.16 61.72
C VAL A 7 36.91 0.14 60.21
N LEU A 8 36.04 -0.58 59.51
CA LEU A 8 35.97 -0.72 58.06
C LEU A 8 35.93 0.65 57.35
N ALA A 9 36.69 0.77 56.26
CA ALA A 9 36.68 1.91 55.36
C ALA A 9 35.29 2.13 54.74
N LEU A 10 34.71 3.31 54.97
CA LEU A 10 33.46 3.77 54.34
C LEU A 10 33.73 4.29 52.92
N VAL A 11 34.08 3.38 52.01
CA VAL A 11 33.86 3.63 50.58
C VAL A 11 32.44 3.13 50.32
N THR A 12 31.45 4.01 50.40
CA THR A 12 30.10 3.65 49.96
C THR A 12 30.17 3.35 48.47
N LEU A 13 30.15 2.06 48.14
CA LEU A 13 29.92 1.53 46.81
C LEU A 13 28.54 2.02 46.35
N VAL A 14 28.43 3.27 45.92
CA VAL A 14 27.29 3.71 45.13
C VAL A 14 27.54 3.12 43.76
N SER A 15 27.08 1.89 43.57
CA SER A 15 27.08 1.27 42.26
C SER A 15 26.16 2.10 41.37
N VAL A 16 26.76 2.97 40.54
CA VAL A 16 26.07 3.70 39.48
C VAL A 16 25.64 2.66 38.47
N HIS A 17 24.43 2.12 38.63
CA HIS A 17 23.76 1.34 37.61
C HIS A 17 22.90 2.32 36.81
N CYS A 18 23.34 2.63 35.59
CA CYS A 18 22.44 3.19 34.59
C CYS A 18 21.51 2.05 34.18
N GLN A 19 20.38 1.95 34.86
CA GLN A 19 19.34 1.00 34.58
C GLN A 19 18.45 1.62 33.49
N ASP A 20 18.77 1.34 32.23
CA ASP A 20 17.91 1.68 31.09
C ASP A 20 16.73 0.69 31.07
N ASP A 21 15.86 0.74 32.09
CA ASP A 21 14.64 -0.07 32.19
C ASP A 21 13.51 0.50 31.30
N ASN A 22 13.85 1.30 30.28
CA ASN A 22 12.88 1.66 29.27
C ASN A 22 12.77 0.46 28.32
N PRO A 23 11.63 -0.26 28.25
CA PRO A 23 11.43 -1.22 27.18
C PRO A 23 11.49 -0.43 25.88
N VAL A 24 12.64 -0.48 25.20
CA VAL A 24 12.72 -0.05 23.81
C VAL A 24 11.79 -1.00 23.09
N SER A 25 10.54 -0.57 22.89
CA SER A 25 9.63 -1.25 21.99
C SER A 25 10.34 -1.21 20.65
N GLU A 26 10.97 -2.33 20.25
CA GLU A 26 11.61 -2.39 18.95
C GLU A 26 10.60 -1.89 17.92
N PRO A 27 10.99 -0.95 17.05
CA PRO A 27 10.11 -0.50 15.99
C PRO A 27 9.60 -1.73 15.26
N ARG A 28 8.27 -1.86 15.15
CA ARG A 28 7.68 -2.98 14.39
C ARG A 28 8.35 -3.00 13.01
N PRO A 29 8.78 -4.18 12.51
CA PRO A 29 9.42 -4.25 11.21
C PRO A 29 8.54 -3.56 10.16
N SER A 30 9.13 -2.61 9.44
CA SER A 30 8.45 -1.76 8.46
C SER A 30 9.39 -1.37 7.34
N CYS A 31 8.81 -1.07 6.18
CA CYS A 31 9.50 -0.60 4.98
C CYS A 31 8.93 0.74 4.56
N GLU A 32 9.73 1.53 3.83
CA GLU A 32 9.31 2.80 3.26
C GLU A 32 9.23 2.69 1.73
N HIS A 33 8.12 3.11 1.13
CA HIS A 33 7.98 3.26 -0.31
C HIS A 33 7.40 4.63 -0.65
N LYS A 34 8.14 5.42 -1.45
CA LYS A 34 7.76 6.78 -1.89
C LYS A 34 7.34 7.70 -0.72
N GLY A 35 8.05 7.63 0.41
CA GLY A 35 7.77 8.43 1.60
C GLY A 35 6.63 7.94 2.49
N VAL A 36 6.03 6.78 2.17
CA VAL A 36 4.98 6.14 2.97
C VAL A 36 5.56 4.92 3.69
N VAL A 37 5.29 4.79 4.99
CA VAL A 37 5.74 3.66 5.81
C VAL A 37 4.65 2.59 5.86
N TYR A 38 5.04 1.36 5.54
CA TYR A 38 4.17 0.18 5.53
C TYR A 38 4.61 -0.78 6.63
N ALA A 39 3.66 -1.37 7.34
CA ALA A 39 3.94 -2.44 8.29
C ALA A 39 4.32 -3.73 7.54
N SER A 40 5.17 -4.56 8.16
CA SER A 40 5.48 -5.88 7.61
C SER A 40 4.20 -6.69 7.34
N GLY A 41 4.10 -7.23 6.14
CA GLY A 41 2.93 -7.94 5.61
C GLY A 41 1.99 -7.08 4.77
N GLU A 42 2.11 -5.75 4.80
CA GLU A 42 1.23 -4.89 4.00
C GLU A 42 1.58 -4.92 2.51
N PRO A 43 0.56 -4.83 1.62
CA PRO A 43 0.78 -4.64 0.20
C PRO A 43 1.40 -3.27 -0.05
N VAL A 44 2.40 -3.22 -0.94
CA VAL A 44 3.10 -2.00 -1.30
C VAL A 44 2.83 -1.69 -2.78
N PRO A 45 2.25 -0.52 -3.13
CA PRO A 45 2.03 -0.15 -4.51
C PRO A 45 3.37 0.19 -5.18
N TYR A 46 3.76 -0.54 -6.23
CA TYR A 46 5.05 -0.35 -6.92
C TYR A 46 4.87 0.01 -8.40
N ASP A 47 4.27 -0.91 -9.16
CA ASP A 47 3.91 -0.77 -10.57
C ASP A 47 2.50 -1.35 -10.83
N SER A 48 2.08 -1.47 -12.09
CA SER A 48 0.74 -1.91 -12.47
C SER A 48 0.50 -3.42 -12.42
N CYS A 49 1.55 -4.25 -12.38
CA CYS A 49 1.41 -5.70 -12.58
C CYS A 49 2.07 -6.56 -11.52
N ASN A 50 3.11 -6.07 -10.86
CA ASN A 50 3.81 -6.80 -9.83
C ASN A 50 3.13 -6.65 -8.47
N HIS A 51 2.97 -7.79 -7.80
CA HIS A 51 2.51 -7.81 -6.42
C HIS A 51 3.71 -7.65 -5.49
N CYS A 52 3.69 -6.59 -4.67
CA CYS A 52 4.73 -6.32 -3.70
C CYS A 52 4.22 -6.35 -2.27
N THR A 53 5.05 -6.84 -1.35
CA THR A 53 4.73 -6.92 0.08
C THR A 53 5.89 -6.44 0.92
N CYS A 54 5.58 -5.72 1.99
CA CYS A 54 6.55 -5.28 2.97
C CYS A 54 7.04 -6.47 3.81
N GLY A 55 8.36 -6.69 3.91
CA GLY A 55 8.92 -7.79 4.71
C GLY A 55 9.93 -7.32 5.75
N GLY A 56 9.55 -6.30 6.53
CA GLY A 56 10.45 -5.59 7.42
C GLY A 56 11.16 -4.49 6.65
N PRO A 57 12.50 -4.38 6.65
CA PRO A 57 13.21 -3.26 5.99
C PRO A 57 13.23 -3.36 4.45
N TYR A 58 12.73 -4.45 3.87
CA TYR A 58 12.76 -4.71 2.44
C TYR A 58 11.35 -4.82 1.85
N ILE A 59 11.25 -4.52 0.56
CA ILE A 59 10.05 -4.74 -0.27
C ILE A 59 10.31 -5.94 -1.17
N TYR A 60 9.42 -6.93 -1.14
CA TYR A 60 9.50 -8.13 -1.97
C TYR A 60 8.42 -8.07 -3.04
N CYS A 61 8.81 -8.12 -4.31
CA CYS A 61 7.92 -8.07 -5.45
C CYS A 61 8.02 -9.34 -6.30
N THR A 62 6.95 -9.66 -7.03
CA THR A 62 7.04 -10.53 -8.21
C THR A 62 7.95 -9.87 -9.27
N LEU A 63 8.44 -10.66 -10.23
CA LEU A 63 9.33 -10.20 -11.30
C LEU A 63 8.69 -10.43 -12.68
N MET A 64 7.48 -9.91 -12.86
CA MET A 64 6.81 -9.89 -14.15
C MET A 64 7.36 -8.72 -14.98
N LEU A 65 7.62 -8.97 -16.25
CA LEU A 65 7.76 -7.91 -17.24
C LEU A 65 6.39 -7.24 -17.36
N CYS A 66 6.22 -6.02 -16.85
CA CYS A 66 4.97 -5.27 -16.99
C CYS A 66 4.97 -4.54 -18.33
N PRO A 67 4.08 -4.91 -19.27
CA PRO A 67 3.80 -4.08 -20.43
C PRO A 67 3.28 -2.70 -20.01
N GLU A 68 3.55 -1.68 -20.83
CA GLU A 68 3.07 -0.31 -20.57
C GLU A 68 1.54 -0.23 -20.53
N ASP A 69 0.86 -1.12 -21.26
CA ASP A 69 -0.60 -1.25 -21.36
C ASP A 69 -1.20 -2.27 -20.39
N TYR A 70 -0.42 -2.76 -19.40
CA TYR A 70 -0.92 -3.74 -18.45
C TYR A 70 -2.11 -3.22 -17.65
N GLY A 71 -3.22 -3.97 -17.69
CA GLY A 71 -4.47 -3.60 -17.05
C GLY A 71 -5.24 -2.46 -17.72
N MET A 72 -4.70 -1.85 -18.78
CA MET A 72 -5.36 -0.79 -19.54
C MET A 72 -6.29 -1.35 -20.60
N CYS A 73 -7.35 -0.62 -20.94
CA CYS A 73 -8.30 -1.01 -21.97
C CYS A 73 -8.19 -0.10 -23.17
N PHE A 74 -8.25 -0.67 -24.36
CA PHE A 74 -8.28 0.06 -25.62
C PHE A 74 -9.72 0.09 -26.14
N VAL A 75 -10.33 1.28 -26.15
CA VAL A 75 -11.74 1.50 -26.52
C VAL A 75 -11.78 2.69 -27.47
N GLU A 76 -12.40 2.52 -28.65
CA GLU A 76 -12.58 3.59 -29.65
C GLU A 76 -11.31 4.40 -29.94
N ASP A 77 -10.21 3.69 -30.24
CA ASP A 77 -8.89 4.28 -30.51
C ASP A 77 -8.23 5.05 -29.36
N GLN A 78 -8.73 4.88 -28.13
CA GLN A 78 -8.20 5.51 -26.93
C GLN A 78 -7.86 4.47 -25.84
N TRP A 79 -6.76 4.74 -25.13
CA TRP A 79 -6.35 3.98 -23.96
C TRP A 79 -6.98 4.52 -22.67
N TYR A 80 -7.48 3.61 -21.84
CA TYR A 80 -8.09 3.88 -20.53
C TYR A 80 -7.34 3.15 -19.43
N ASN A 81 -7.09 3.84 -18.31
CA ASN A 81 -6.39 3.25 -17.17
C ASN A 81 -7.27 2.20 -16.47
N ASN A 82 -6.62 1.22 -15.85
CA ASN A 82 -7.30 0.25 -15.00
C ASN A 82 -8.14 0.94 -13.90
N GLY A 83 -9.36 0.48 -13.68
CA GLY A 83 -10.34 1.01 -12.73
C GLY A 83 -11.08 2.28 -13.17
N THR A 84 -10.89 2.75 -14.42
CA THR A 84 -11.57 3.95 -14.92
C THR A 84 -12.88 3.63 -15.64
N VAL A 85 -13.83 4.56 -15.59
CA VAL A 85 -15.06 4.51 -16.38
C VAL A 85 -14.71 4.76 -17.84
N VAL A 86 -15.31 3.98 -18.74
CA VAL A 86 -15.12 4.07 -20.19
C VAL A 86 -16.46 4.28 -20.90
N PRO A 87 -16.46 4.76 -22.17
CA PRO A 87 -17.69 4.89 -22.95
C PRO A 87 -18.43 3.54 -23.07
N SER A 88 -19.74 3.55 -22.84
CA SER A 88 -20.59 2.37 -23.01
C SER A 88 -21.09 2.16 -24.43
N GLY A 89 -21.05 3.20 -25.27
CA GLY A 89 -21.65 3.19 -26.61
C GLY A 89 -23.18 3.27 -26.60
N ASP A 90 -23.81 3.35 -25.42
CA ASP A 90 -25.25 3.50 -25.23
C ASP A 90 -25.56 4.63 -24.23
N SER A 91 -26.85 4.90 -24.01
CA SER A 91 -27.30 6.05 -23.20
C SER A 91 -27.42 5.76 -21.71
N CYS A 92 -27.32 4.50 -21.30
CA CYS A 92 -27.73 4.11 -19.95
C CYS A 92 -26.70 3.27 -19.22
N ASN A 93 -25.95 2.40 -19.89
CA ASN A 93 -25.01 1.54 -19.20
C ASN A 93 -23.76 2.30 -18.73
N THR A 94 -23.18 1.79 -17.65
CA THR A 94 -21.87 2.25 -17.16
C THR A 94 -20.86 1.13 -17.37
N CYS A 95 -19.74 1.46 -18.00
CA CYS A 95 -18.66 0.52 -18.26
C CYS A 95 -17.40 0.92 -17.50
N VAL A 96 -16.65 -0.07 -17.01
CA VAL A 96 -15.39 0.11 -16.30
C VAL A 96 -14.32 -0.74 -16.98
N CYS A 97 -13.14 -0.16 -17.16
CA CYS A 97 -11.95 -0.90 -17.56
C CYS A 97 -11.35 -1.59 -16.35
N GLU A 98 -11.27 -2.93 -16.36
CA GLU A 98 -10.57 -3.70 -15.34
C GLU A 98 -9.70 -4.77 -15.98
N ASN A 99 -8.41 -4.80 -15.67
CA ASN A 99 -7.48 -5.88 -16.08
C ASN A 99 -7.53 -6.21 -17.58
N ASN A 100 -7.46 -5.18 -18.43
CA ASN A 100 -7.55 -5.29 -19.90
C ASN A 100 -8.93 -5.72 -20.44
N GLU A 101 -9.96 -5.76 -19.60
CA GLU A 101 -11.34 -6.10 -19.97
C GLU A 101 -12.28 -4.92 -19.67
N VAL A 102 -13.26 -4.69 -20.54
CA VAL A 102 -14.32 -3.71 -20.30
C VAL A 102 -15.56 -4.46 -19.82
N THR A 103 -15.99 -4.15 -18.59
CA THR A 103 -17.23 -4.70 -18.02
C THR A 103 -18.27 -3.61 -17.90
N CYS A 104 -19.49 -3.90 -18.36
CA CYS A 104 -20.61 -2.96 -18.36
C CYS A 104 -21.78 -3.45 -17.51
N THR A 105 -22.60 -2.53 -17.02
CA THR A 105 -23.96 -2.87 -16.58
C THR A 105 -24.79 -3.44 -17.73
N LEU A 106 -25.86 -4.16 -17.43
CA LEU A 106 -26.77 -4.78 -18.42
C LEU A 106 -28.19 -4.23 -18.29
N MET A 107 -28.33 -2.91 -18.43
CA MET A 107 -29.62 -2.25 -18.47
C MET A 107 -30.17 -2.25 -19.90
N ALA A 108 -31.47 -2.49 -20.02
CA ALA A 108 -32.19 -2.28 -21.27
C ALA A 108 -32.33 -0.76 -21.47
N CYS A 109 -31.56 -0.19 -22.41
CA CYS A 109 -31.68 1.20 -22.77
C CYS A 109 -32.86 1.38 -23.75
N ASP A 110 -33.71 2.38 -23.52
CA ASP A 110 -34.71 2.80 -24.49
C ASP A 110 -34.03 3.70 -25.54
N ASP A 111 -33.91 3.20 -26.77
CA ASP A 111 -33.39 3.96 -27.92
C ASP A 111 -34.44 4.97 -28.43
N GLN A 112 -34.84 5.97 -27.65
CA GLN A 112 -35.81 7.01 -28.04
C GLN A 112 -35.47 8.29 -27.24
N VAL A 113 -35.23 9.50 -27.76
CA VAL A 113 -35.49 10.10 -29.07
C VAL A 113 -34.48 11.25 -29.27
N ILE A 114 -33.74 11.29 -30.39
CA ILE A 114 -33.33 12.58 -30.96
C ILE A 114 -34.55 13.01 -31.77
N GLU A 115 -35.46 13.78 -31.18
CA GLU A 115 -36.51 14.43 -31.97
C GLU A 115 -35.75 15.41 -32.89
N GLU A 116 -35.58 15.07 -34.16
CA GLU A 116 -35.16 16.07 -35.15
C GLU A 116 -36.17 17.22 -35.12
N PRO A 117 -35.73 18.49 -35.03
CA PRO A 117 -36.67 19.60 -35.10
C PRO A 117 -37.25 19.62 -36.52
N THR A 118 -38.54 19.30 -36.63
CA THR A 118 -39.28 19.47 -37.88
C THR A 118 -39.48 20.97 -38.12
N GLU A 119 -38.93 21.47 -39.23
CA GLU A 119 -39.21 22.82 -39.78
C GLU A 119 -40.66 22.94 -40.30
#